data_AF-A0A3N5ML72-F1
#
_entry.id   AF-A0A3N5ML72-F1
#
_cell.length_a   1.000
_cell.length_b   1.000
_cell.length_c   1.000
_cell.angle_alpha   90.00
_cell.angle_beta   90.00
_cell.angle_gamma   90.00
#
_symmetry.space_group_name_H-M   'P 1'
#
loop_
_entity.id
_entity.type
_entity.pdbx_description
1 polymer ?
#
loop_
_entity_poly.entity_id
_entity_poly.type
_entity_poly.pdbx_seq_one_letter_code
_entity_poly.pdbx_strand_id
1 'polypeptide(L)'
;MPHFGLMDTRDSFEKEEGALLRARLHIRSGKRRLRQGKISAGIVTLYDAFLFALRWYVASAERRKVLSAREEDDLKDEKTVIALLRSSKVLEPDFDYAAFDAIVDKASREEMPDYDYSGMLRDFEAFMTSLGVMPFDEAELPPEDPATF
;
A
#
# COMPACT_ATOMS: atom_id res chain seq x y z
N MET A 1 -11.31 -3.72 -10.09
CA MET A 1 -10.13 -4.34 -9.45
C MET A 1 -9.31 -5.04 -10.53
N PRO A 2 -8.07 -4.60 -10.80
CA PRO A 2 -7.22 -5.07 -11.91
C PRO A 2 -6.64 -6.49 -11.76
N HIS A 3 -7.10 -7.29 -10.78
CA HIS A 3 -6.57 -8.62 -10.50
C HIS A 3 -7.64 -9.73 -10.59
N PHE A 4 -8.76 -9.43 -11.24
CA PHE A 4 -9.87 -10.37 -11.39
C PHE A 4 -9.43 -11.56 -12.26
N GLY A 5 -9.17 -12.71 -11.63
CA GLY A 5 -8.87 -13.98 -12.32
C GLY A 5 -7.49 -14.59 -12.07
N LEU A 6 -6.59 -13.95 -11.32
CA LEU A 6 -5.22 -14.47 -11.10
C LEU A 6 -5.07 -15.37 -9.86
N MET A 7 -6.07 -15.48 -8.98
CA MET A 7 -6.01 -16.27 -7.73
C MET A 7 -7.41 -16.70 -7.27
N ASP A 8 -7.48 -17.77 -6.48
CA ASP A 8 -8.73 -18.26 -5.87
C ASP A 8 -9.21 -17.29 -4.77
N THR A 9 -10.33 -16.60 -5.04
CA THR A 9 -10.70 -15.31 -4.43
C THR A 9 -11.34 -15.36 -3.06
N ARG A 10 -11.67 -16.54 -2.53
CA ARG A 10 -12.52 -16.66 -1.33
C ARG A 10 -11.77 -16.83 -0.01
N ASP A 11 -10.63 -17.53 0.02
CA ASP A 11 -9.96 -17.88 1.30
C ASP A 11 -8.47 -17.48 1.40
N SER A 12 -7.82 -17.13 0.28
CA SER A 12 -6.39 -16.79 0.25
C SER A 12 -6.11 -15.32 0.60
N PHE A 13 -7.14 -14.47 0.54
CA PHE A 13 -7.02 -13.01 0.49
C PHE A 13 -7.24 -12.26 1.80
N GLU A 14 -7.81 -12.92 2.81
CA GLU A 14 -7.90 -12.42 4.19
C GLU A 14 -6.69 -12.83 5.03
N LYS A 15 -5.87 -13.74 4.50
CA LYS A 15 -4.65 -14.21 5.14
C LYS A 15 -3.52 -13.23 4.90
N GLU A 16 -2.60 -13.20 5.86
CA GLU A 16 -1.40 -12.36 5.86
C GLU A 16 -0.67 -12.39 4.50
N GLU A 17 -0.42 -13.58 3.94
CA GLU A 17 0.28 -13.76 2.66
C GLU A 17 -0.44 -13.08 1.47
N GLY A 18 -1.78 -13.18 1.41
CA GLY A 18 -2.56 -12.57 0.34
C GLY A 18 -2.56 -11.05 0.39
N ALA A 19 -2.53 -10.46 1.60
CA ALA A 19 -2.39 -9.02 1.77
C ALA A 19 -1.01 -8.53 1.32
N LEU A 20 0.07 -9.23 1.70
CA LEU A 20 1.43 -8.88 1.26
C LEU A 20 1.57 -8.97 -0.26
N LEU A 21 1.06 -10.04 -0.85
CA LEU A 21 1.13 -10.26 -2.29
C LEU A 21 0.38 -9.17 -3.05
N ARG A 22 -0.81 -8.77 -2.59
CA ARG A 22 -1.54 -7.63 -3.17
C ARG A 22 -0.78 -6.33 -3.03
N ALA A 23 -0.22 -6.03 -1.85
CA ALA A 23 0.59 -4.82 -1.66
C ALA A 23 1.71 -4.74 -2.69
N ARG A 24 2.48 -5.83 -2.87
CA ARG A 24 3.59 -5.89 -3.84
C ARG A 24 3.13 -5.78 -5.29
N LEU A 25 2.04 -6.46 -5.67
CA LEU A 25 1.45 -6.35 -7.01
C LEU A 25 1.02 -4.92 -7.32
N HIS A 26 0.35 -4.26 -6.38
CA HIS A 26 -0.08 -2.87 -6.52
C HIS A 26 1.10 -1.89 -6.56
N ILE A 27 2.18 -2.12 -5.80
CA ILE A 27 3.42 -1.32 -5.89
C ILE A 27 4.00 -1.39 -7.30
N ARG A 28 4.20 -2.61 -7.84
CA ARG A 28 4.75 -2.80 -9.19
C ARG A 28 3.87 -2.11 -10.24
N SER A 29 2.57 -2.34 -10.16
CA SER A 29 1.58 -1.81 -11.11
C SER A 29 1.48 -0.27 -11.04
N GLY A 30 1.44 0.29 -9.83
CA GLY A 30 1.41 1.73 -9.58
C GLY A 30 2.66 2.43 -10.12
N LYS A 31 3.85 1.91 -9.79
CA LYS A 31 5.12 2.42 -10.33
C LYS A 31 5.18 2.36 -11.86
N ARG A 32 4.66 1.30 -12.48
CA ARG A 32 4.57 1.23 -13.95
C ARG A 32 3.65 2.32 -14.51
N ARG A 33 2.45 2.50 -13.94
CA ARG A 33 1.49 3.53 -14.38
C ARG A 33 2.09 4.93 -14.31
N LEU A 34 2.79 5.24 -13.21
CA LEU A 34 3.53 6.51 -13.05
C LEU A 34 4.57 6.71 -14.17
N ARG A 35 5.36 5.69 -14.51
CA ARG A 35 6.33 5.75 -15.63
C ARG A 35 5.68 5.92 -17.01
N GLN A 36 4.44 5.48 -17.17
CA GLN A 36 3.66 5.63 -18.41
C GLN A 36 2.93 6.98 -18.51
N GLY A 37 3.09 7.88 -17.54
CA GLY A 37 2.37 9.15 -17.49
C GLY A 37 0.90 9.02 -17.03
N LYS A 38 0.47 7.81 -16.61
CA LYS A 38 -0.87 7.58 -16.03
C LYS A 38 -0.84 7.95 -14.55
N ILE A 39 -0.62 9.23 -14.24
CA ILE A 39 -0.23 9.67 -12.91
C ILE A 39 -1.33 9.40 -11.88
N SER A 40 -2.55 9.89 -12.12
CA SER A 40 -3.68 9.69 -11.19
C SER A 40 -3.95 8.20 -10.91
N ALA A 41 -4.00 7.38 -11.96
CA ALA A 41 -4.18 5.93 -11.82
C ALA A 41 -3.01 5.26 -11.06
N GLY A 42 -1.77 5.74 -11.26
CA GLY A 42 -0.61 5.28 -10.52
C GLY A 42 -0.71 5.58 -9.03
N ILE A 43 -1.07 6.81 -8.67
CA ILE A 43 -1.25 7.26 -7.28
C ILE A 43 -2.32 6.43 -6.57
N VAL A 44 -3.51 6.28 -7.17
CA VAL A 44 -4.60 5.49 -6.59
C VAL A 44 -4.19 4.01 -6.43
N THR A 45 -3.44 3.47 -7.39
CA THR A 45 -2.91 2.09 -7.27
C THR A 45 -1.91 1.96 -6.11
N LEU A 46 -1.07 2.96 -5.87
CA LEU A 46 -0.16 2.97 -4.73
C LEU A 46 -0.92 3.10 -3.41
N TYR A 47 -2.05 3.81 -3.39
CA TYR A 47 -2.93 3.83 -2.21
C TYR A 47 -3.52 2.44 -1.92
N ASP A 48 -3.98 1.70 -2.94
CA ASP A 48 -4.40 0.30 -2.75
C ASP A 48 -3.26 -0.55 -2.15
N ALA A 49 -2.03 -0.37 -2.62
CA ALA A 49 -0.87 -1.06 -2.04
C ALA A 49 -0.68 -0.72 -0.56
N PHE A 50 -0.83 0.56 -0.21
CA PHE A 50 -0.74 1.05 1.17
C PHE A 50 -1.77 0.40 2.08
N LEU A 51 -3.04 0.35 1.65
CA LEU A 51 -4.09 -0.30 2.42
C LEU A 51 -3.81 -1.79 2.64
N PHE A 52 -3.30 -2.49 1.63
CA PHE A 52 -2.92 -3.90 1.77
C PHE A 52 -1.69 -4.10 2.64
N ALA A 53 -0.73 -3.18 2.64
CA ALA A 53 0.41 -3.20 3.54
C ALA A 53 0.00 -3.07 5.00
N LEU A 54 -0.92 -2.14 5.32
CA LEU A 54 -1.47 -2.00 6.67
C LEU A 54 -2.20 -3.26 7.12
N ARG A 55 -3.08 -3.80 6.25
CA ARG A 55 -3.80 -5.06 6.50
C ARG A 55 -2.85 -6.22 6.74
N TRP A 56 -1.81 -6.35 5.91
CA TRP A 56 -0.78 -7.36 6.10
C TRP A 56 -0.08 -7.21 7.45
N TYR A 57 0.27 -5.97 7.83
CA TYR A 57 0.96 -5.73 9.09
C TYR A 57 0.11 -6.20 10.28
N VAL A 58 -1.15 -5.80 10.33
CA VAL A 58 -2.07 -6.14 11.45
C VAL A 58 -2.58 -7.58 11.41
N ALA A 59 -2.49 -8.29 10.28
CA ALA A 59 -2.90 -9.70 10.21
C ALA A 59 -2.00 -10.58 11.10
N SER A 60 -0.70 -10.27 11.19
CA SER A 60 0.25 -11.06 11.98
C SER A 60 0.07 -10.85 13.48
N ALA A 61 -0.08 -11.93 14.23
CA ALA A 61 -0.09 -11.88 15.69
C ALA A 61 1.26 -11.38 16.25
N GLU A 62 2.38 -11.78 15.64
CA GLU A 62 3.71 -11.36 16.09
C GLU A 62 3.95 -9.87 15.87
N ARG A 63 3.60 -9.33 14.69
CA ARG A 63 3.72 -7.88 14.45
C ARG A 63 2.75 -7.06 15.29
N ARG A 64 1.54 -7.58 15.55
CA ARG A 64 0.59 -6.94 16.47
C ARG A 64 1.09 -6.83 17.90
N LYS A 65 1.91 -7.76 18.39
CA LYS A 65 2.50 -7.64 19.74
C LYS A 65 3.41 -6.43 19.90
N VAL A 66 4.01 -5.96 18.81
CA VAL A 66 4.83 -4.74 18.79
C VAL A 66 3.95 -3.50 18.84
N LEU A 67 2.73 -3.59 18.29
CA LEU A 67 1.74 -2.52 18.39
C LEU A 67 1.26 -2.45 19.84
N SER A 68 1.32 -1.26 20.44
CA SER A 68 0.69 -0.99 21.73
C SER A 68 -0.83 -0.85 21.60
N ALA A 69 -1.46 -1.75 20.85
CA ALA A 69 -2.89 -1.76 20.55
C ALA A 69 -3.70 -2.19 21.77
N ARG A 70 -4.83 -1.52 21.99
CA ARG A 70 -5.83 -1.82 23.01
C ARG A 70 -7.02 -2.55 22.39
N GLU A 71 -7.87 -3.09 23.24
CA GLU A 71 -9.07 -3.82 22.79
C GLU A 71 -10.05 -2.91 22.04
N GLU A 72 -10.09 -1.62 22.39
CA GLU A 72 -10.92 -0.60 21.74
C GLU A 72 -10.38 -0.06 20.41
N ASP A 73 -9.14 -0.38 20.02
CA ASP A 73 -8.56 0.14 18.78
C ASP A 73 -9.16 -0.54 17.55
N ASP A 74 -9.72 0.25 16.63
CA ASP A 74 -10.22 -0.27 15.36
C ASP A 74 -9.07 -0.54 14.37
N LEU A 75 -8.57 -1.78 14.36
CA LEU A 75 -7.53 -2.21 13.43
C LEU A 75 -7.98 -2.28 11.95
N LYS A 76 -9.26 -2.00 11.65
CA LYS A 76 -9.74 -1.83 10.28
C LYS A 76 -9.66 -0.37 9.83
N ASP A 77 -9.58 0.57 10.76
CA ASP A 77 -9.40 1.99 10.48
C ASP A 77 -7.91 2.29 10.25
N GLU A 78 -7.60 2.75 9.04
CA GLU A 78 -6.24 3.03 8.61
C GLU A 78 -5.56 4.13 9.44
N LYS A 79 -6.29 5.16 9.87
CA LYS A 79 -5.75 6.23 10.72
C LYS A 79 -5.33 5.70 12.08
N THR A 80 -6.14 4.82 12.66
CA THR A 80 -5.84 4.11 13.91
C THR A 80 -4.58 3.25 13.75
N VAL A 81 -4.49 2.46 12.68
CA VAL A 81 -3.31 1.60 12.42
C VAL A 81 -2.03 2.44 12.27
N ILE A 82 -2.07 3.56 11.54
CA ILE A 82 -0.92 4.46 11.37
C ILE A 82 -0.51 5.10 12.71
N ALA A 83 -1.47 5.52 13.52
CA ALA A 83 -1.20 6.08 14.84
C ALA A 83 -0.50 5.06 15.75
N LEU A 84 -0.94 3.80 15.72
CA LEU A 84 -0.32 2.70 16.46
C LEU A 84 1.08 2.38 15.96
N LEU A 85 1.29 2.35 14.65
CA LEU A 85 2.60 2.11 14.04
C LEU A 85 3.61 3.20 14.42
N ARG A 86 3.18 4.47 14.44
CA ARG A 86 4.01 5.61 14.88
C ARG A 86 4.31 5.56 16.37
N SER A 87 3.30 5.35 17.21
CA SER A 87 3.49 5.30 18.68
C SER A 87 4.38 4.13 19.10
N SER A 88 4.34 3.03 18.34
CA SER A 88 5.16 1.84 18.54
C SER A 88 6.52 1.91 17.86
N LYS A 89 6.87 3.05 17.24
CA LYS A 89 8.15 3.29 16.54
C LYS A 89 8.47 2.27 15.44
N VAL A 90 7.42 1.71 14.82
CA VAL A 90 7.56 0.85 13.63
C VAL A 90 7.83 1.71 12.40
N LEU A 91 7.25 2.92 12.38
CA LEU A 91 7.45 3.89 11.33
C LEU A 91 8.38 5.00 11.81
N GLU A 92 9.23 5.45 10.89
CA GLU A 92 9.95 6.71 11.04
C GLU A 92 8.95 7.89 11.04
N PRO A 93 9.25 8.99 11.75
CA PRO A 93 8.33 10.11 11.93
C PRO A 93 8.02 10.89 10.65
N ASP A 94 8.77 10.66 9.57
CA ASP A 94 8.80 11.54 8.40
C ASP A 94 7.71 11.27 7.36
N PHE A 95 6.97 10.16 7.44
CA PHE A 95 5.89 9.89 6.49
C PHE A 95 4.64 10.72 6.81
N ASP A 96 4.36 11.76 6.03
CA ASP A 96 3.15 12.57 6.17
C ASP A 96 1.93 11.91 5.47
N TYR A 97 1.21 11.08 6.22
CA TYR A 97 -0.02 10.45 5.74
C TYR A 97 -1.10 11.47 5.33
N ALA A 98 -1.22 12.62 6.00
CA ALA A 98 -2.25 13.59 5.66
C ALA A 98 -1.98 14.24 4.29
N ALA A 99 -0.70 14.54 4.01
CA ALA A 99 -0.29 14.99 2.69
C ALA A 99 -0.51 13.90 1.63
N PHE A 100 -0.16 12.65 1.92
CA PHE A 100 -0.38 11.52 1.02
C PHE A 100 -1.87 11.30 0.71
N ASP A 101 -2.73 11.27 1.72
CA ASP A 101 -4.19 11.12 1.59
C ASP A 101 -4.81 12.25 0.76
N ALA A 102 -4.37 13.50 0.96
CA ALA A 102 -4.83 14.63 0.15
C ALA A 102 -4.45 14.50 -1.34
N ILE A 103 -3.26 13.98 -1.64
CA ILE A 103 -2.81 13.72 -3.02
C ILE A 103 -3.65 12.59 -3.64
N VAL A 104 -3.95 11.55 -2.88
CA VAL A 104 -4.79 10.43 -3.33
C VAL A 104 -6.22 10.88 -3.59
N ASP A 105 -6.83 11.66 -2.68
CA ASP A 105 -8.18 12.20 -2.86
C ASP A 105 -8.25 13.04 -4.15
N LYS A 106 -7.25 13.88 -4.39
CA LYS A 106 -7.13 14.63 -5.65
C LYS A 106 -7.03 13.71 -6.87
N ALA A 107 -6.12 12.75 -6.84
CA ALA A 107 -5.92 11.78 -7.93
C ALA A 107 -7.17 10.92 -8.21
N SER A 108 -8.03 10.71 -7.21
CA SER A 108 -9.27 9.95 -7.36
C SER A 108 -10.38 10.73 -8.08
N ARG A 109 -10.31 12.07 -8.08
CA ARG A 109 -11.35 12.97 -8.61
C ARG A 109 -10.99 13.57 -9.95
N GLU A 110 -9.70 13.78 -10.21
CA GLU A 110 -9.23 14.46 -11.42
C GLU A 110 -7.91 13.87 -11.96
N GLU A 111 -7.68 14.11 -13.25
CA GLU A 111 -6.41 13.79 -13.91
C GLU A 111 -5.31 14.77 -13.48
N MET A 112 -4.10 14.25 -13.28
CA MET A 112 -2.95 15.01 -12.76
C MET A 112 -1.73 14.91 -13.70
N PRO A 113 -1.85 15.29 -14.99
CA PRO A 113 -0.83 14.99 -16.02
C PRO A 113 0.54 15.63 -15.77
N ASP A 114 0.59 16.75 -15.04
CA ASP A 114 1.82 17.52 -14.78
C ASP A 114 2.28 17.43 -13.31
N TYR A 115 1.69 16.52 -12.51
CA TYR A 115 2.06 16.40 -11.11
C TYR A 115 3.42 15.71 -10.93
N ASP A 116 4.37 16.40 -10.29
CA ASP A 116 5.64 15.81 -9.88
C ASP A 116 5.42 14.87 -8.69
N TYR A 117 5.36 13.57 -8.99
CA TYR A 117 5.15 12.53 -7.99
C TYR A 117 6.44 12.06 -7.32
N SER A 118 7.62 12.60 -7.66
CA SER A 118 8.91 12.06 -7.22
C SER A 118 9.08 12.07 -5.70
N GLY A 119 8.74 13.18 -5.04
CA GLY A 119 8.79 13.30 -3.57
C GLY A 119 7.84 12.33 -2.88
N MET A 120 6.57 12.31 -3.31
CA MET A 120 5.56 11.39 -2.78
C MET A 120 5.97 9.92 -2.95
N LEU A 121 6.48 9.54 -4.13
CA LEU A 121 6.91 8.17 -4.40
C LEU A 121 8.08 7.75 -3.49
N ARG A 122 9.07 8.64 -3.30
CA ARG A 122 10.18 8.38 -2.38
C ARG A 122 9.69 8.14 -0.96
N ASP A 123 8.81 9.00 -0.47
CA ASP A 123 8.31 8.92 0.91
C ASP A 123 7.42 7.67 1.10
N PHE A 124 6.63 7.31 0.07
CA PHE A 124 5.88 6.06 0.00
C PHE A 124 6.80 4.83 0.03
N GLU A 125 7.87 4.79 -0.76
CA GLU A 125 8.80 3.66 -0.79
C GLU A 125 9.55 3.50 0.54
N ALA A 126 9.93 4.61 1.17
CA ALA A 126 10.52 4.60 2.50
C ALA A 126 9.54 3.99 3.52
N PHE A 127 8.26 4.39 3.50
CA PHE A 127 7.22 3.82 4.34
C PHE A 127 7.04 2.31 4.12
N MET A 128 6.94 1.87 2.86
CA MET A 128 6.80 0.44 2.52
C MET A 128 8.02 -0.38 2.95
N THR A 129 9.20 0.22 2.94
CA THR A 129 10.43 -0.40 3.43
C THR A 129 10.42 -0.55 4.94
N SER A 130 10.02 0.50 5.68
CA SER A 130 9.90 0.43 7.15
C SER A 130 8.88 -0.60 7.62
N LEU A 131 7.80 -0.81 6.85
CA LEU A 131 6.85 -1.89 7.14
C LEU A 131 7.39 -3.29 6.83
N GLY A 132 8.45 -3.41 6.01
CA GLY A 132 8.98 -4.69 5.54
C GLY A 132 8.26 -5.25 4.30
N VAL A 133 7.46 -4.44 3.61
CA VAL A 133 6.83 -4.81 2.33
C VAL A 133 7.86 -4.76 1.20
N MET A 134 8.73 -3.75 1.23
CA MET A 134 9.84 -3.52 0.32
C MET A 134 11.20 -3.70 1.01
N PRO A 135 12.28 -4.00 0.27
CA PRO A 135 12.28 -4.39 -1.16
C PRO A 135 11.69 -5.79 -1.39
N PHE A 136 11.36 -6.11 -2.64
CA PHE A 136 10.97 -7.46 -3.08
C PHE A 136 11.43 -7.70 -4.52
N ASP A 137 11.54 -8.97 -4.91
CA ASP A 137 11.86 -9.34 -6.29
C ASP A 137 10.57 -9.30 -7.15
N GLU A 138 10.55 -8.44 -8.16
CA GLU A 138 9.43 -8.33 -9.09
C GLU A 138 9.26 -9.61 -9.95
N ALA A 139 10.30 -10.42 -10.11
CA ALA A 139 10.26 -11.69 -10.87
C ALA A 139 9.55 -12.81 -10.10
N GLU A 140 9.47 -12.73 -8.77
CA GLU A 140 8.74 -13.69 -7.93
C GLU A 140 7.23 -13.42 -7.92
N LEU A 141 6.80 -12.26 -8.41
CA LEU A 141 5.38 -11.91 -8.49
C LEU A 141 4.72 -12.52 -9.72
N PRO A 142 3.44 -12.96 -9.64
CA PRO A 142 2.68 -13.43 -10.79
C PRO A 142 2.77 -12.44 -11.96
N PRO A 143 2.85 -12.91 -13.21
CA PRO A 143 2.90 -12.02 -14.36
C PRO A 143 1.65 -11.14 -14.41
N GLU A 144 1.81 -9.88 -14.84
CA GLU A 144 0.67 -9.01 -15.08
C GLU A 144 0.08 -9.33 -16.45
N ASP A 145 -1.25 -9.45 -16.53
CA ASP A 145 -1.93 -9.54 -17.81
C ASP A 145 -1.75 -8.22 -18.57
N PRO A 146 -1.14 -8.23 -19.78
CA PRO A 146 -0.95 -7.04 -20.60
C PRO A 146 -2.24 -6.27 -20.91
N ALA A 147 -3.41 -6.91 -20.81
CA ALA A 147 -4.72 -6.29 -21.01
C ALA A 147 -5.20 -5.44 -19.82
N THR A 148 -4.45 -5.43 -18.70
CA THR A 148 -4.83 -4.71 -17.48
C THR A 148 -4.35 -3.26 -17.55
N PHE A 149 -5.19 -2.37 -18.07
CA PHE A 149 -4.86 -0.95 -18.28
C PHE A 149 -4.87 -0.09 -17.00
#